data_AF-A0A914UWI4-F1
#
_entry.id   AF-A0A914UWI4-F1
#
_cell.length_a   1.000
_cell.length_b   1.000
_cell.length_c   1.000
_cell.angle_alpha   90.00
_cell.angle_beta   90.00
_cell.angle_gamma   90.00
#
_symmetry.space_group_name_H-M   'P 1'
#
loop_
_entity.id
_entity.type
_entity.pdbx_description
1 polymer ?
#
loop_
_entity_poly.entity_id
_entity_poly.type
_entity_poly.pdbx_seq_one_letter_code
_entity_poly.pdbx_strand_id
1 'polypeptide(L)'
;LIGYYVYKEQLINGEPVSDQLQRAMVIHDPDKLHALIGGLEPNTEYGFRVNAYNRKGDGEFSSSKKIMTGGLLGLSHSGGNSNRI
;
A
#
# COMPACT_ATOMS: atom_id res chain seq x y z
N LEU A 1 17.15 10.04 8.16
CA LEU A 1 16.05 9.38 7.44
C LEU A 1 15.97 10.01 6.06
N ILE A 2 15.83 9.23 4.97
CA ILE A 2 15.63 9.78 3.62
C ILE A 2 14.14 9.75 3.26
N GLY A 3 13.44 8.68 3.66
CA GLY A 3 12.01 8.59 3.51
C GLY A 3 11.54 7.16 3.72
N TYR A 4 10.50 6.76 2.97
CA TYR A 4 9.81 5.50 3.17
C TYR A 4 9.60 4.74 1.87
N TYR A 5 9.71 3.41 1.93
CA TYR A 5 9.18 2.55 0.89
C TYR A 5 7.83 2.02 1.34
N VAL A 6 6.88 2.01 0.42
CA VAL A 6 5.59 1.38 0.63
C VAL A 6 5.49 0.13 -0.23
N TYR A 7 5.06 -0.95 0.40
CA TYR A 7 4.86 -2.24 -0.24
C TYR A 7 3.39 -2.64 -0.21
N LYS A 8 3.00 -3.43 -1.21
CA LYS A 8 1.70 -4.07 -1.33
C LYS A 8 1.86 -5.57 -1.61
N GLU A 9 0.87 -6.34 -1.18
CA GLU A 9 0.68 -7.74 -1.53
C GLU A 9 -0.81 -8.02 -1.68
N GLN A 10 -1.20 -8.85 -2.65
CA GLN A 10 -2.57 -9.32 -2.74
C GLN A 10 -2.80 -10.40 -1.69
N LEU A 11 -4.00 -10.40 -1.10
CA LEU A 11 -4.43 -11.36 -0.09
C LEU A 11 -5.63 -12.16 -0.61
N ILE A 12 -5.70 -13.42 -0.23
CA ILE A 12 -6.90 -14.26 -0.34
C ILE A 12 -7.20 -14.79 1.06
N ASN A 13 -8.40 -14.50 1.57
CA ASN A 13 -8.80 -14.83 2.94
C ASN A 13 -7.82 -14.31 4.00
N GLY A 14 -7.27 -13.12 3.78
CA GLY A 14 -6.30 -12.49 4.67
C GLY A 14 -4.86 -13.02 4.57
N GLU A 15 -4.56 -14.01 3.72
CA GLU A 15 -3.22 -14.57 3.55
C GLU A 15 -2.59 -14.12 2.23
N PRO A 16 -1.26 -13.86 2.17
CA PRO A 16 -0.57 -13.46 0.94
C PRO A 16 -0.72 -14.49 -0.18
N VAL A 17 -1.08 -14.02 -1.36
CA VAL A 17 -1.16 -14.85 -2.59
C VAL A 17 0.23 -15.23 -3.10
N SER A 18 1.25 -14.47 -2.72
CA SER A 18 2.65 -14.66 -3.12
C SER A 18 3.59 -14.25 -1.98
N ASP A 19 4.74 -14.93 -1.89
CA ASP A 19 5.83 -14.56 -0.97
C ASP A 19 6.55 -13.27 -1.37
N GLN A 20 6.23 -12.69 -2.55
CA GLN A 20 6.87 -11.47 -3.03
C GLN A 20 6.10 -10.22 -2.61
N LEU A 21 6.71 -9.40 -1.74
CA LEU A 21 6.26 -8.02 -1.52
C LEU A 21 6.60 -7.15 -2.74
N GLN A 22 5.60 -6.46 -3.27
CA GLN A 22 5.78 -5.52 -4.36
C GLN A 22 5.95 -4.11 -3.82
N ARG A 23 7.01 -3.40 -4.23
CA ARG A 23 7.17 -1.98 -3.90
C ARG A 23 6.19 -1.15 -4.73
N ALA A 24 5.22 -0.54 -4.06
CA ALA A 24 4.17 0.25 -4.69
C ALA A 24 4.57 1.73 -4.86
N MET A 25 5.34 2.27 -3.92
CA MET A 25 5.73 3.69 -3.92
C MET A 25 7.03 3.91 -3.14
N VAL A 26 7.75 4.98 -3.53
CA VAL A 26 8.85 5.56 -2.75
C VAL A 26 8.47 6.98 -2.35
N ILE A 27 8.60 7.28 -1.07
CA ILE A 27 8.46 8.63 -0.51
C ILE A 27 9.88 9.14 -0.24
N HIS A 28 10.27 10.24 -0.87
CA HIS A 28 11.61 10.86 -0.72
C HIS A 28 11.62 12.03 0.28
N ASP A 29 10.55 12.16 1.04
CA ASP A 29 10.36 13.21 2.03
C ASP A 29 10.04 12.55 3.39
N PRO A 30 10.93 12.65 4.39
CA PRO A 30 10.71 12.05 5.70
C PRO A 30 9.54 12.69 6.47
N ASP A 31 9.12 13.91 6.12
CA ASP A 31 8.01 14.60 6.78
C ASP A 31 6.65 14.28 6.13
N LYS A 32 6.66 13.60 4.96
CA LYS A 32 5.44 13.16 4.27
C LYS A 32 4.99 11.79 4.77
N LEU A 33 4.02 11.80 5.68
CA LEU A 33 3.47 10.59 6.32
C LEU A 33 2.23 10.01 5.63
N HIS A 34 1.88 10.50 4.44
CA HIS A 34 0.71 10.04 3.68
C HIS A 34 1.04 9.80 2.21
N ALA A 35 0.47 8.74 1.65
CA ALA A 35 0.58 8.40 0.24
C ALA A 35 -0.77 8.00 -0.37
N LEU A 36 -0.87 8.15 -1.70
CA LEU A 36 -1.96 7.64 -2.51
C LEU A 36 -1.43 6.53 -3.39
N ILE A 37 -1.95 5.32 -3.22
CA ILE A 37 -1.62 4.18 -4.07
C ILE A 37 -2.76 3.94 -5.06
N GLY A 38 -2.44 4.08 -6.35
CA GLY A 38 -3.34 3.77 -7.47
C GLY A 38 -3.02 2.43 -8.13
N GLY A 39 -3.77 2.10 -9.19
CA GLY A 39 -3.54 0.89 -9.99
C GLY A 39 -3.74 -0.41 -9.20
N LEU A 40 -4.66 -0.41 -8.24
CA LEU A 40 -5.08 -1.59 -7.52
C LEU A 40 -6.22 -2.28 -8.27
N GLU A 41 -6.21 -3.61 -8.27
CA GLU A 41 -7.31 -4.37 -8.84
C GLU A 41 -8.58 -4.17 -8.00
N PRO A 42 -9.76 -4.04 -8.63
CA PRO A 42 -11.02 -3.92 -7.92
C PRO A 42 -11.45 -5.24 -7.29
N ASN A 43 -12.17 -5.18 -6.16
CA ASN A 43 -12.62 -6.36 -5.40
C ASN A 43 -11.46 -7.28 -4.97
N THR A 44 -10.34 -6.68 -4.58
CA THR A 44 -9.13 -7.41 -4.19
C THR A 44 -8.71 -6.95 -2.81
N GLU A 45 -8.43 -7.91 -1.92
CA GLU A 45 -7.84 -7.61 -0.63
C GLU A 45 -6.35 -7.38 -0.80
N TYR A 46 -5.82 -6.31 -0.21
CA TYR A 46 -4.40 -5.98 -0.21
C TYR A 46 -3.89 -5.80 1.22
N GLY A 47 -2.67 -6.30 1.48
CA GLY A 47 -1.87 -5.92 2.64
C GLY A 47 -0.89 -4.81 2.25
N PHE A 48 -0.80 -3.77 3.08
CA PHE A 48 0.15 -2.68 2.92
C PHE A 48 1.11 -2.61 4.10
N ARG A 49 2.41 -2.45 3.80
CA ARG A 49 3.48 -2.31 4.79
C ARG A 49 4.43 -1.19 4.40
N VAL A 50 5.01 -0.52 5.38
CA VAL A 50 5.97 0.57 5.17
C VAL A 50 7.26 0.25 5.90
N ASN A 51 8.40 0.59 5.32
CA ASN A 51 9.64 0.70 6.08
C ASN A 51 10.36 2.02 5.77
N ALA A 52 11.13 2.50 6.75
CA ALA A 52 12.00 3.65 6.59
C ALA A 52 13.27 3.26 5.83
N TYR A 53 13.80 4.12 4.97
CA TYR A 53 15.12 3.91 4.36
C TYR A 53 16.05 5.12 4.54
N ASN A 54 17.33 4.84 4.64
CA ASN A 54 18.39 5.83 4.72
C ASN A 54 19.69 5.31 4.07
N ARG A 55 20.79 6.08 4.15
CA ARG A 55 22.07 5.70 3.51
C ARG A 55 22.70 4.41 4.06
N LYS A 56 22.34 4.01 5.29
CA LYS A 56 22.81 2.77 5.91
C LYS A 56 21.96 1.55 5.54
N GLY A 57 20.82 1.78 4.88
CA GLY A 57 19.89 0.74 4.46
C GLY A 57 18.48 0.95 5.00
N ASP A 58 17.73 -0.13 4.95
CA ASP A 58 16.32 -0.22 5.22
C ASP A 58 16.07 -0.60 6.69
N GLY A 59 15.10 0.07 7.31
CA GLY A 59 14.59 -0.30 8.63
C GLY A 59 13.59 -1.46 8.55
N GLU A 60 13.12 -1.88 9.73
CA GLU A 60 12.08 -2.91 9.83
C GLU A 60 10.75 -2.46 9.22
N PHE A 61 9.97 -3.43 8.78
CA PHE A 61 8.61 -3.20 8.29
C PHE A 61 7.65 -2.88 9.44
N SER A 62 6.67 -2.03 9.14
CA SER A 62 5.47 -1.88 9.95
C SER A 62 4.65 -3.17 9.97
N SER A 63 3.69 -3.24 10.88
CA SER A 63 2.58 -4.19 10.76
C SER A 63 1.82 -3.98 9.45
N SER A 64 1.21 -5.06 8.94
CA SER A 64 0.42 -5.02 7.71
C SER A 64 -0.95 -4.41 7.95
N LYS A 65 -1.33 -3.45 7.10
CA LYS A 65 -2.68 -2.88 7.06
C LYS A 65 -3.45 -3.52 5.90
N LYS A 66 -4.49 -4.29 6.22
CA LYS A 66 -5.35 -4.97 5.23
C LYS A 66 -6.46 -4.04 4.75
N ILE A 67 -6.69 -3.97 3.44
CA ILE A 67 -7.70 -3.12 2.81
C ILE A 67 -8.35 -3.88 1.65
N MET A 68 -9.68 -3.90 1.61
CA MET A 68 -10.45 -4.38 0.45
C MET A 68 -10.67 -3.22 -0.53
N THR A 69 -10.28 -3.39 -1.79
CA THR A 69 -10.59 -2.40 -2.83
C THR A 69 -12.04 -2.53 -3.29
N GLY A 70 -12.70 -1.39 -3.45
CA GLY A 70 -14.06 -1.36 -4.01
C GLY A 70 -14.10 -1.87 -5.45
N GLY A 71 -15.19 -2.54 -5.80
CA GLY A 71 -15.51 -2.94 -7.16
C GLY A 71 -15.92 -1.78 -8.05
N LEU A 72 -15.67 -1.87 -9.35
CA LEU A 72 -16.30 -1.01 -10.34
C LEU A 72 -17.76 -1.45 -10.52
N LEU A 73 -18.66 -0.94 -9.67
CA LEU A 73 -20.09 -1.02 -9.93
C LEU A 73 -20.51 0.25 -10.66
N GLY A 74 -21.00 0.08 -11.88
CA GLY A 74 -21.63 1.15 -12.64
C GLY A 74 -22.79 1.75 -11.84
N LEU A 75 -22.79 3.09 -11.78
CA LEU A 75 -23.82 3.98 -11.25
C LEU A 75 -23.93 4.10 -9.71
N SER A 76 -23.69 5.35 -9.27
CA SER A 76 -23.89 5.93 -7.94
C SER A 76 -22.89 5.51 -6.85
N HIS A 77 -21.75 6.21 -6.80
CA HIS A 77 -21.40 7.08 -5.66
C HIS A 77 -20.16 7.90 -6.03
N SER A 78 -20.33 9.21 -6.06
CA SER A 78 -19.26 10.20 -6.19
C SER A 78 -18.31 10.08 -5.01
N GLY A 79 -17.11 9.54 -5.22
CA GLY A 79 -16.04 9.57 -4.24
C GLY A 79 -14.80 8.89 -4.78
N GLY A 80 -13.84 9.67 -5.26
CA GLY A 80 -12.58 9.18 -5.84
C GLY A 80 -11.92 8.15 -4.92
N ASN A 81 -11.71 6.95 -5.46
CA ASN A 81 -11.14 5.83 -4.71
C ASN A 81 -9.63 6.05 -4.56
N SER A 82 -9.27 6.74 -3.49
CA SER A 82 -7.91 7.04 -3.07
C SER A 82 -7.72 6.43 -1.70
N ASN A 83 -7.07 5.26 -1.64
CA ASN A 83 -6.66 4.69 -0.36
C ASN A 83 -5.50 5.52 0.18
N ARG A 84 -5.82 6.38 1.16
CA ARG A 84 -4.83 7.04 2.01
C ARG A 84 -4.27 6.01 2.98
N ILE A 85 -2.99 5.80 2.85
CA ILE A 85 -2.15 5.07 3.80
C ILE A 85 -1.21 6.06 4.49
#